data_AF-A0A1X0MNI4-F1
#
_entry.id   AF-A0A1X0MNI4-F1
#
_cell.length_a   1.000
_cell.length_b   1.000
_cell.length_c   1.000
_cell.angle_alpha   90.00
_cell.angle_beta   90.00
_cell.angle_gamma   90.00
#
_symmetry.space_group_name_H-M   'P 1'
#
loop_
_entity.id
_entity.type
_entity.pdbx_description
1 polymer ?
#
loop_
_entity_poly.entity_id
_entity_poly.type
_entity_poly.pdbx_seq_one_letter_code
_entity_poly.pdbx_strand_id
1 'polypeptide(L)'
;PIYNRMQNVYADQQTSYARLQTQLAQQNTQIAQLEADRQLALNLEPELSRLQNELDAAEKSYALYTDSLEKARIDRELDNSQISNIATIEEATYNPSRVFPKSLMMVLLALPLSLVVGALALYFFYLLDQRIHDGDKIESTFGVPVWTTLPDLEHAQDRSAALTSNLHRVYGILPLDQVDERGLTLGFTSVKDGAGVSFVIDRLAALLTEQGHKVRTENRAPARPGEIVLINAAGVSTNQEAFVLLRNADLILLVVRAKDTTVPMLEDTLHNLNTAFKKVDGVIINRRRFEVPENVLKFLKRIGSRG
;
A
#
# COMPACT_ATOMS: atom_id res chain seq x y z
N PRO A 1 -55.91 -40.95 -116.21
CA PRO A 1 -56.69 -40.62 -114.99
C PRO A 1 -55.87 -40.10 -113.79
N ILE A 2 -54.58 -40.42 -113.64
CA ILE A 2 -53.75 -39.98 -112.50
C ILE A 2 -53.14 -38.58 -112.71
N TYR A 3 -52.77 -38.24 -113.95
CA TYR A 3 -52.14 -36.96 -114.30
C TYR A 3 -53.02 -35.72 -114.00
N ASN A 4 -54.29 -35.74 -114.40
CA ASN A 4 -55.23 -34.63 -114.14
C ASN A 4 -55.49 -34.41 -112.64
N ARG A 5 -55.44 -35.47 -111.82
CA ARG A 5 -55.66 -35.36 -110.37
C ARG A 5 -54.43 -34.74 -109.68
N MET A 6 -53.22 -35.09 -110.12
CA MET A 6 -51.98 -34.45 -109.66
C MET A 6 -51.91 -32.98 -110.04
N GLN A 7 -52.37 -32.62 -111.25
CA GLN A 7 -52.37 -31.23 -111.71
C GLN A 7 -53.34 -30.35 -110.91
N ASN A 8 -54.52 -30.87 -110.57
CA ASN A 8 -55.49 -30.17 -109.71
C ASN A 8 -54.97 -30.01 -108.27
N VAL A 9 -54.33 -31.03 -107.69
CA VAL A 9 -53.72 -30.93 -106.35
C VAL A 9 -52.58 -29.91 -106.32
N TYR A 10 -51.75 -29.86 -107.37
CA TYR A 10 -50.67 -28.86 -107.47
C TYR A 10 -51.23 -27.43 -107.58
N ALA A 11 -52.31 -27.23 -108.35
CA ALA A 11 -53.00 -25.95 -108.45
C ALA A 11 -53.67 -25.52 -107.12
N ASP A 12 -54.29 -26.45 -106.40
CA ASP A 12 -54.87 -26.19 -105.07
C ASP A 12 -53.79 -25.87 -104.03
N GLN A 13 -52.65 -26.58 -104.08
CA GLN A 13 -51.51 -26.33 -103.20
C GLN A 13 -50.90 -24.97 -103.49
N GLN A 14 -50.78 -24.57 -104.77
CA GLN A 14 -50.27 -23.28 -105.18
C GLN A 14 -51.21 -22.13 -104.77
N THR A 15 -52.52 -22.35 -104.87
CA THR A 15 -53.55 -21.39 -104.41
C THR A 15 -53.56 -21.24 -102.89
N SER A 16 -53.36 -22.34 -102.16
CA SER A 16 -53.27 -22.32 -100.70
C SER A 16 -51.98 -21.65 -100.23
N TYR A 17 -50.86 -21.87 -100.93
CA TYR A 17 -49.60 -21.18 -100.67
C TYR A 17 -49.71 -19.68 -100.93
N ALA A 18 -50.35 -19.26 -102.04
CA ALA A 18 -50.60 -17.86 -102.33
C ALA A 18 -51.48 -17.18 -101.26
N ARG A 19 -52.57 -17.84 -100.81
CA ARG A 19 -53.41 -17.33 -99.70
C ARG A 19 -52.63 -17.15 -98.40
N LEU A 20 -51.83 -18.15 -98.03
CA LEU A 20 -50.97 -18.08 -96.84
C LEU A 20 -49.95 -16.94 -96.97
N GLN A 21 -49.34 -16.74 -98.14
CA GLN A 21 -48.44 -15.61 -98.38
C GLN A 21 -49.14 -14.26 -98.25
N THR A 22 -50.37 -14.11 -98.77
CA THR A 22 -51.15 -12.88 -98.59
C THR A 22 -51.48 -12.63 -97.12
N GLN A 23 -51.87 -13.66 -96.37
CA GLN A 23 -52.16 -13.55 -94.94
C GLN A 23 -50.92 -13.19 -94.13
N LEU A 24 -49.75 -13.74 -94.49
CA LEU A 24 -48.46 -13.43 -93.87
C LEU A 24 -48.05 -11.99 -94.17
N ALA A 25 -48.24 -11.52 -95.40
CA ALA A 25 -48.01 -10.11 -95.76
C ALA A 25 -48.92 -9.16 -94.98
N GLN A 26 -50.22 -9.49 -94.84
CA GLN A 26 -51.16 -8.70 -94.04
C GLN A 26 -50.78 -8.68 -92.55
N GLN A 27 -50.42 -9.82 -91.97
CA GLN A 27 -49.95 -9.87 -90.58
C GLN A 27 -48.66 -9.08 -90.38
N ASN A 28 -47.71 -9.16 -91.32
CA ASN A 28 -46.48 -8.37 -91.25
C ASN A 28 -46.77 -6.86 -91.30
N THR A 29 -47.74 -6.43 -92.11
CA THR A 29 -48.16 -5.01 -92.11
C THR A 29 -48.82 -4.58 -90.80
N GLN A 30 -49.62 -5.46 -90.18
CA GLN A 30 -50.23 -5.18 -88.86
C GLN A 30 -49.18 -5.12 -87.75
N ILE A 31 -48.19 -6.03 -87.76
CA ILE A 31 -47.08 -6.01 -86.82
C ILE A 31 -46.29 -4.71 -86.97
N ALA A 32 -45.97 -4.31 -88.21
CA ALA A 32 -45.25 -3.06 -88.46
C ALA A 32 -46.02 -1.82 -87.96
N GLN A 33 -47.36 -1.80 -88.12
CA GLN A 33 -48.21 -0.73 -87.60
C GLN A 33 -48.23 -0.72 -86.06
N LEU A 34 -48.40 -1.88 -85.43
CA LEU A 34 -48.39 -2.00 -83.96
C LEU A 34 -47.02 -1.66 -83.37
N GLU A 35 -45.93 -2.00 -84.06
CA GLU A 35 -44.57 -1.60 -83.67
C GLU A 35 -44.39 -0.08 -83.77
N ALA A 36 -44.91 0.55 -84.83
CA ALA A 36 -44.88 2.01 -84.97
C ALA A 36 -45.70 2.71 -83.87
N ASP A 37 -46.92 2.25 -83.60
CA ASP A 37 -47.77 2.79 -82.54
C ASP A 37 -47.12 2.61 -81.15
N ARG A 38 -46.50 1.44 -80.92
CA ARG A 38 -45.75 1.19 -79.69
C ARG A 38 -44.55 2.14 -79.56
N GLN A 39 -43.81 2.40 -80.62
CA GLN A 39 -42.71 3.35 -80.59
C GLN A 39 -43.20 4.78 -80.30
N LEU A 40 -44.34 5.19 -80.85
CA LEU A 40 -44.95 6.48 -80.53
C LEU A 40 -45.34 6.57 -79.05
N ALA A 41 -45.98 5.53 -78.50
CA ALA A 41 -46.33 5.49 -77.08
C ALA A 41 -45.08 5.51 -76.17
N LEU A 42 -44.05 4.73 -76.51
CA LEU A 42 -42.78 4.69 -75.77
C LEU A 42 -42.04 6.03 -75.79
N ASN A 43 -42.21 6.83 -76.85
CA ASN A 43 -41.62 8.16 -76.94
C ASN A 43 -42.38 9.21 -76.11
N LEU A 44 -43.68 9.01 -75.86
CA LEU A 44 -44.52 9.93 -75.08
C LEU A 44 -44.46 9.66 -73.56
N GLU A 45 -44.24 8.41 -73.16
CA GLU A 45 -44.15 7.99 -71.75
C GLU A 45 -43.16 8.82 -70.88
N PRO A 46 -41.93 9.13 -71.36
CA PRO A 46 -40.96 9.88 -70.56
C PRO A 46 -41.38 11.33 -70.34
N GLU A 47 -42.01 11.95 -71.35
CA GLU A 47 -42.49 13.32 -71.26
C GLU A 47 -43.65 13.43 -70.28
N LEU A 48 -44.60 12.49 -70.35
CA LEU A 48 -45.72 12.41 -69.42
C LEU A 48 -45.23 12.19 -67.98
N SER A 49 -44.29 11.26 -67.78
CA SER A 49 -43.67 11.03 -66.46
C SER A 49 -42.94 12.28 -65.93
N ARG A 50 -42.25 13.03 -66.81
CA ARG A 50 -41.59 14.28 -66.43
C ARG A 50 -42.61 15.33 -65.98
N LEU A 51 -43.67 15.53 -66.76
CA LEU A 51 -44.75 16.49 -66.46
C LEU A 51 -45.48 16.13 -65.15
N GLN A 52 -45.72 14.84 -64.89
CA GLN A 52 -46.31 14.39 -63.63
C GLN A 52 -45.41 14.69 -62.43
N ASN A 53 -44.12 14.40 -62.54
CA ASN A 53 -43.17 14.72 -61.46
C ASN A 53 -43.07 16.22 -61.18
N GLU A 54 -43.13 17.05 -62.23
CA GLU A 54 -43.12 18.51 -62.09
C GLU A 54 -44.39 19.02 -61.42
N LEU A 55 -45.55 18.47 -61.79
CA LEU A 55 -46.83 18.77 -61.14
C LEU A 55 -46.80 18.40 -59.64
N ASP A 56 -46.35 17.20 -59.31
CA ASP A 56 -46.25 16.72 -57.92
C ASP A 56 -45.31 17.60 -57.08
N ALA A 57 -44.18 18.04 -57.67
CA ALA A 57 -43.24 18.93 -57.00
C ALA A 57 -43.85 20.31 -56.75
N ALA A 58 -44.59 20.85 -57.73
CA ALA A 58 -45.30 22.12 -57.60
C ALA A 58 -46.41 22.06 -56.55
N GLU A 59 -47.20 20.99 -56.52
CA GLU A 59 -48.29 20.81 -55.55
C GLU A 59 -47.76 20.70 -54.11
N LYS A 60 -46.70 19.91 -53.89
CA LYS A 60 -46.04 19.82 -52.57
C LYS A 60 -45.47 21.16 -52.12
N SER A 61 -44.85 21.90 -53.03
CA SER A 61 -44.30 23.22 -52.73
C SER A 61 -45.42 24.19 -52.33
N TYR A 62 -46.52 24.20 -53.09
CA TYR A 62 -47.69 25.02 -52.78
C TYR A 62 -48.27 24.70 -51.40
N ALA A 63 -48.46 23.41 -51.08
CA ALA A 63 -48.95 22.98 -49.77
C ALA A 63 -48.05 23.47 -48.62
N LEU A 64 -46.72 23.33 -48.75
CA LEU A 64 -45.77 23.81 -47.75
C LEU A 64 -45.82 25.34 -47.58
N TYR A 65 -45.96 26.10 -48.67
CA TYR A 65 -46.11 27.55 -48.60
C TYR A 65 -47.38 27.95 -47.86
N THR A 66 -48.50 27.27 -48.10
CA THR A 66 -49.77 27.56 -47.41
C THR A 66 -49.70 27.27 -45.91
N ASP A 67 -49.12 26.13 -45.50
CA ASP A 67 -48.93 25.78 -44.08
C ASP A 67 -48.01 26.78 -43.37
N SER A 68 -46.91 27.17 -44.03
CA SER A 68 -45.97 28.16 -43.49
C SER A 68 -46.61 29.54 -43.35
N LEU A 69 -47.49 29.93 -44.27
CA LEU A 69 -48.21 31.20 -44.20
C LEU A 69 -49.22 31.20 -43.06
N GLU A 70 -49.99 30.13 -42.89
CA GLU A 70 -50.92 29.99 -41.76
C GLU A 70 -50.18 29.96 -40.42
N LYS A 71 -49.05 29.24 -40.31
CA LYS A 71 -48.20 29.29 -39.11
C LYS A 71 -47.70 30.70 -38.81
N ALA A 72 -47.15 31.39 -39.81
CA ALA A 72 -46.68 32.76 -39.64
C ALA A 72 -47.81 33.72 -39.26
N ARG A 73 -49.05 33.48 -39.74
CA ARG A 73 -50.23 34.25 -39.36
C ARG A 73 -50.62 33.98 -37.91
N ILE A 74 -50.62 32.71 -37.47
CA ILE A 74 -50.87 32.31 -36.09
C ILE A 74 -49.83 32.95 -35.18
N ASP A 75 -48.54 32.86 -35.50
CA ASP A 75 -47.46 33.43 -34.72
C ASP A 75 -47.61 34.96 -34.59
N ARG A 76 -47.94 35.66 -35.68
CA ARG A 76 -48.23 37.11 -35.65
C ARG A 76 -49.43 37.46 -34.78
N GLU A 77 -50.49 36.66 -34.81
CA GLU A 77 -51.67 36.88 -33.96
C GLU A 77 -51.34 36.56 -32.49
N LEU A 78 -50.50 35.56 -32.23
CA LEU A 78 -50.02 35.21 -30.90
C LEU A 78 -49.16 36.33 -30.30
N ASP A 79 -48.26 36.91 -31.12
CA ASP A 79 -47.44 38.07 -30.75
C ASP A 79 -48.30 39.32 -30.52
N ASN A 80 -49.26 39.61 -31.41
CA ASN A 80 -50.18 40.74 -31.27
C ASN A 80 -51.09 40.62 -30.05
N SER A 81 -51.53 39.41 -29.71
CA SER A 81 -52.37 39.15 -28.53
C SER A 81 -51.57 39.16 -27.22
N GLN A 82 -50.25 39.39 -27.26
CA GLN A 82 -49.36 39.45 -26.09
C GLN A 82 -49.49 38.25 -25.13
N ILE A 83 -49.90 37.09 -25.64
CA ILE A 83 -49.95 35.85 -24.86
C ILE A 83 -48.51 35.30 -24.79
N SER A 84 -47.67 35.97 -24.01
CA SER A 84 -46.33 35.48 -23.69
C SER A 84 -46.49 34.23 -22.83
N ASN A 85 -46.27 33.07 -23.43
CA ASN A 85 -46.30 31.77 -22.77
C ASN A 85 -45.05 31.60 -21.88
N ILE A 86 -44.91 32.44 -20.85
CA ILE A 86 -44.01 32.21 -19.72
C ILE A 86 -44.87 31.62 -18.61
N ALA A 87 -45.18 30.34 -18.72
CA ALA A 87 -45.63 29.57 -17.57
C ALA A 87 -44.41 29.33 -16.68
N THR A 88 -44.35 29.95 -15.50
CA THR A 88 -43.39 29.57 -14.47
C THR A 88 -43.78 28.18 -13.97
N ILE A 89 -43.10 27.14 -14.45
CA ILE A 89 -43.49 25.74 -14.21
C ILE A 89 -43.21 25.33 -12.74
N GLU A 90 -42.32 26.01 -12.02
CA GLU A 90 -42.09 25.79 -10.58
C GLU A 90 -41.26 26.94 -9.96
N GLU A 91 -41.56 27.36 -8.71
CA GLU A 91 -40.63 28.16 -7.92
C GLU A 91 -39.43 27.29 -7.50
N ALA A 92 -38.23 27.89 -7.40
CA ALA A 92 -37.02 27.19 -6.98
C ALA A 92 -37.19 26.59 -5.57
N THR A 93 -37.58 25.32 -5.49
CA THR A 93 -37.75 24.62 -4.22
C THR A 93 -36.40 24.20 -3.67
N TYR A 94 -35.97 24.85 -2.59
CA TYR A 94 -34.79 24.44 -1.84
C TYR A 94 -35.13 23.18 -1.03
N ASN A 95 -34.55 22.05 -1.40
CA ASN A 95 -34.64 20.79 -0.65
C ASN A 95 -33.43 20.69 0.32
N PRO A 96 -33.59 20.98 1.62
CA PRO A 96 -32.48 20.96 2.59
C PRO A 96 -32.08 19.54 3.04
N SER A 97 -32.69 18.49 2.48
CA SER A 97 -32.35 17.13 2.88
C SER A 97 -30.93 16.78 2.42
N ARG A 98 -30.09 16.38 3.38
CA ARG A 98 -28.69 16.00 3.14
C ARG A 98 -28.64 14.68 2.37
N VAL A 99 -28.70 14.78 1.04
CA VAL A 99 -28.49 13.66 0.10
C VAL A 99 -27.02 13.29 0.07
N PHE A 100 -26.65 12.35 0.95
CA PHE A 100 -25.35 11.69 1.02
C PHE A 100 -24.16 12.62 1.41
N PRO A 101 -23.23 12.19 2.29
CA PRO A 101 -23.22 11.00 3.13
C PRO A 101 -23.80 11.27 4.53
N LYS A 102 -24.36 10.23 5.18
CA LYS A 102 -24.85 10.28 6.56
C LYS A 102 -23.65 10.48 7.50
N SER A 103 -23.40 11.72 7.93
CA SER A 103 -22.22 12.11 8.71
C SER A 103 -22.03 11.26 9.97
N LEU A 104 -23.11 10.79 10.61
CA LEU A 104 -23.03 9.90 11.77
C LEU A 104 -22.51 8.49 11.42
N MET A 105 -22.92 7.91 10.28
CA MET A 105 -22.37 6.64 9.81
C MET A 105 -20.89 6.76 9.45
N MET A 106 -20.48 7.89 8.87
CA MET A 106 -19.06 8.15 8.60
C MET A 106 -18.24 8.22 9.88
N VAL A 107 -18.72 8.91 10.93
CA VAL A 107 -18.03 8.96 12.23
C VAL A 107 -17.97 7.59 12.88
N LEU A 108 -19.08 6.84 12.86
CA LEU A 108 -19.16 5.50 13.42
C LEU A 108 -18.18 4.52 12.74
N LEU A 109 -17.94 4.68 11.43
CA LEU A 109 -17.00 3.85 10.68
C LEU A 109 -15.55 4.34 10.80
N ALA A 110 -15.33 5.66 10.82
CA ALA A 110 -14.00 6.27 10.88
C ALA A 110 -13.31 6.03 12.23
N LEU A 111 -14.05 6.03 13.34
CA LEU A 111 -13.48 5.85 14.67
C LEU A 111 -12.76 4.50 14.84
N PRO A 112 -13.39 3.32 14.61
CA PRO A 112 -12.69 2.05 14.72
C PRO A 112 -11.59 1.91 13.66
N LEU A 113 -11.82 2.42 12.45
CA LEU A 113 -10.82 2.36 11.37
C LEU A 113 -9.55 3.14 11.73
N SER A 114 -9.71 4.33 12.33
CA SER A 114 -8.57 5.14 12.81
C SER A 114 -7.79 4.45 13.92
N LEU A 115 -8.47 3.72 14.80
CA LEU A 115 -7.84 2.96 15.88
C LEU A 115 -7.02 1.79 15.31
N VAL A 116 -7.59 1.05 14.34
CA VAL A 116 -6.88 -0.04 13.65
C VAL A 116 -5.64 0.49 12.91
N VAL A 117 -5.78 1.57 12.15
CA VAL A 117 -4.66 2.18 11.43
C VAL A 117 -3.61 2.72 12.40
N GLY A 118 -4.03 3.37 13.49
CA GLY A 118 -3.13 3.84 14.54
C GLY A 118 -2.37 2.71 15.23
N ALA A 119 -3.05 1.61 15.56
CA ALA A 119 -2.44 0.43 16.15
C ALA A 119 -1.44 -0.24 15.18
N LEU A 120 -1.80 -0.35 13.89
CA LEU A 120 -0.91 -0.87 12.86
C LEU A 120 0.32 0.02 12.67
N ALA A 121 0.14 1.35 12.65
CA ALA A 121 1.25 2.29 12.55
C ALA A 121 2.18 2.17 13.77
N LEU A 122 1.64 2.12 14.99
CA LEU A 122 2.41 1.90 16.21
C LEU A 122 3.18 0.57 16.17
N TYR A 123 2.53 -0.50 15.73
CA TYR A 123 3.17 -1.80 15.58
C TYR A 123 4.30 -1.78 14.55
N PHE A 124 4.08 -1.13 13.41
CA PHE A 124 5.09 -0.97 12.38
C PHE A 124 6.30 -0.17 12.89
N PHE A 125 6.08 0.96 13.57
CA PHE A 125 7.16 1.72 14.20
C PHE A 125 7.89 0.92 15.28
N TYR A 126 7.18 0.09 16.05
CA TYR A 126 7.80 -0.82 17.01
C TYR A 126 8.69 -1.86 16.33
N LEU A 127 8.29 -2.39 15.17
CA LEU A 127 9.12 -3.32 14.39
C LEU A 127 10.38 -2.65 13.81
N LEU A 128 10.29 -1.38 13.44
CA LEU A 128 11.44 -0.61 12.96
C LEU A 128 12.40 -0.22 14.10
N ASP A 129 11.94 -0.27 15.36
CA ASP A 129 12.77 0.04 16.51
C ASP A 129 13.71 -1.14 16.84
N GLN A 130 14.91 -1.11 16.26
CA GLN A 130 15.98 -2.08 16.52
C GLN A 130 16.78 -1.81 17.81
N ARG A 131 16.29 -0.96 18.72
CA ARG A 131 16.98 -0.69 19.98
C ARG A 131 16.87 -1.88 20.95
N ILE A 132 17.92 -2.08 21.74
CA ILE A 132 17.96 -3.11 22.77
C ILE A 132 17.09 -2.66 23.96
N HIS A 133 16.01 -3.40 24.20
CA HIS A 133 15.05 -3.14 25.28
C HIS A 133 15.13 -4.18 26.41
N ASP A 134 15.42 -5.43 26.08
CA ASP A 134 15.47 -6.55 27.04
C ASP A 134 16.69 -7.44 26.84
N GLY A 135 17.14 -8.07 27.93
CA GLY A 135 18.31 -8.92 27.95
C GLY A 135 18.09 -10.33 27.44
N ASP A 136 16.88 -10.87 27.61
CA ASP A 136 16.58 -12.24 27.17
C ASP A 136 16.78 -12.40 25.65
N LYS A 137 16.52 -11.33 24.88
CA LYS A 137 16.79 -11.30 23.43
C LYS A 137 18.27 -11.30 23.10
N ILE A 138 19.15 -10.81 23.98
CA ILE A 138 20.60 -10.76 23.74
C ILE A 138 21.18 -12.16 23.81
N GLU A 139 20.85 -12.91 24.86
CA GLU A 139 21.38 -14.26 25.08
C GLU A 139 20.96 -15.21 23.96
N SER A 140 19.69 -15.17 23.55
CA SER A 140 19.18 -16.02 22.46
C SER A 140 19.74 -15.67 21.08
N THR A 141 20.08 -14.39 20.83
CA THR A 141 20.48 -13.90 19.50
C THR A 141 21.99 -13.96 19.31
N PHE A 142 22.76 -13.60 20.34
CA PHE A 142 24.20 -13.45 20.24
C PHE A 142 24.99 -14.55 20.96
N GLY A 143 24.33 -15.41 21.74
CA GLY A 143 24.98 -16.51 22.46
C GLY A 143 25.91 -16.06 23.59
N VAL A 144 25.78 -14.82 24.06
CA VAL A 144 26.55 -14.26 25.17
C VAL A 144 25.64 -14.15 26.40
N PRO A 145 26.04 -14.68 27.57
CA PRO A 145 25.18 -14.67 28.75
C PRO A 145 24.99 -13.25 29.29
N VAL A 146 23.77 -12.93 29.71
CA VAL A 146 23.46 -11.66 30.39
C VAL A 146 23.65 -11.83 31.89
N TRP A 147 24.68 -11.20 32.43
CA TRP A 147 25.01 -11.34 33.87
C TRP A 147 24.02 -10.58 34.76
N THR A 148 23.62 -9.38 34.34
CA THR A 148 22.68 -8.57 35.10
C THR A 148 22.03 -7.45 34.28
N THR A 149 20.90 -6.94 34.78
CA THR A 149 20.22 -5.76 34.24
C THR A 149 20.07 -4.70 35.32
N LEU A 150 20.71 -3.55 35.16
CA LEU A 150 20.68 -2.45 36.13
C LEU A 150 19.55 -1.46 35.81
N PRO A 151 18.68 -1.13 36.79
CA PRO A 151 17.58 -0.20 36.59
C PRO A 151 18.08 1.23 36.42
N ASP A 152 17.30 2.05 35.71
CA ASP A 152 17.52 3.49 35.64
C ASP A 152 17.15 4.17 36.98
N LEU A 153 18.09 4.95 37.53
CA LEU A 153 18.02 5.58 38.85
C LEU A 153 17.44 7.01 38.84
N GLU A 154 16.98 7.51 37.70
CA GLU A 154 16.41 8.87 37.60
C GLU A 154 15.20 9.13 38.53
N HIS A 155 14.47 8.07 38.94
CA HIS A 155 13.37 8.19 39.90
C HIS A 155 13.73 7.41 41.17
N ALA A 156 14.17 8.18 42.17
CA ALA A 156 14.97 7.75 43.29
C ALA A 156 14.18 7.08 44.43
N GLN A 157 14.95 6.32 45.23
CA GLN A 157 14.66 5.69 46.52
C GLN A 157 14.27 4.20 46.49
N ASP A 158 13.16 3.80 45.87
CA ASP A 158 12.72 2.38 45.88
C ASP A 158 13.57 1.45 45.00
N ARG A 159 14.31 1.99 44.02
CA ARG A 159 15.10 1.20 43.05
C ARG A 159 16.53 0.89 43.50
N SER A 160 16.93 1.37 44.67
CA SER A 160 18.23 1.08 45.28
C SER A 160 18.37 -0.39 45.68
N ALA A 161 17.33 -0.98 46.28
CA ALA A 161 17.31 -2.39 46.63
C ALA A 161 17.40 -3.31 45.40
N ALA A 162 16.70 -2.96 44.32
CA ALA A 162 16.77 -3.68 43.05
C ALA A 162 18.19 -3.62 42.45
N LEU A 163 18.82 -2.45 42.44
CA LEU A 163 20.21 -2.29 42.00
C LEU A 163 21.16 -3.17 42.84
N THR A 164 21.06 -3.11 44.16
CA THR A 164 21.91 -3.89 45.08
C THR A 164 21.74 -5.39 44.82
N SER A 165 20.51 -5.88 44.68
CA SER A 165 20.24 -7.31 44.37
C SER A 165 20.85 -7.75 43.03
N ASN A 166 20.81 -6.88 42.02
CA ASN A 166 21.35 -7.14 40.69
C ASN A 166 22.88 -7.11 40.67
N LEU A 167 23.52 -6.33 41.53
CA LEU A 167 24.97 -6.33 41.72
C LEU A 167 25.44 -7.55 42.55
N HIS A 168 24.68 -7.99 43.55
CA HIS A 168 24.96 -9.26 44.25
C HIS A 168 24.90 -10.47 43.32
N ARG A 169 24.03 -10.45 42.30
CA ARG A 169 24.05 -11.48 41.26
C ARG A 169 25.38 -11.50 40.50
N VAL A 170 25.91 -10.34 40.11
CA VAL A 170 27.22 -10.25 39.46
C VAL A 170 28.30 -10.79 40.39
N TYR A 171 28.28 -10.39 41.67
CA TYR A 171 29.22 -10.90 42.67
C TYR A 171 29.22 -12.43 42.75
N GLY A 172 28.05 -13.07 42.70
CA GLY A 172 27.93 -14.53 42.74
C GLY A 172 28.42 -15.27 41.48
N ILE A 173 28.60 -14.57 40.36
CA ILE A 173 29.12 -15.13 39.09
C ILE A 173 30.65 -14.96 39.00
N LEU A 174 31.22 -14.01 39.74
CA LEU A 174 32.65 -13.75 39.70
C LEU A 174 33.45 -14.94 40.24
N PRO A 175 34.55 -15.34 39.58
CA PRO A 175 35.44 -16.38 40.08
C PRO A 175 36.29 -15.81 41.21
N LEU A 176 35.72 -15.75 42.42
CA LEU A 176 36.40 -15.17 43.58
C LEU A 176 37.49 -16.08 44.14
N ASP A 177 37.40 -17.39 43.89
CA ASP A 177 38.37 -18.38 44.39
C ASP A 177 39.80 -18.13 43.90
N GLN A 178 39.96 -17.51 42.72
CA GLN A 178 41.27 -17.19 42.13
C GLN A 178 41.85 -15.84 42.59
N VAL A 179 41.07 -15.03 43.32
CA VAL A 179 41.48 -13.69 43.73
C VAL A 179 42.69 -13.77 44.65
N ASP A 180 42.69 -14.67 45.62
CA ASP A 180 43.78 -14.81 46.59
C ASP A 180 45.07 -15.35 45.96
N GLU A 181 44.97 -16.21 44.94
CA GLU A 181 46.13 -16.85 44.31
C GLU A 181 46.82 -15.96 43.26
N ARG A 182 46.03 -15.32 42.39
CA ARG A 182 46.56 -14.59 41.22
C ARG A 182 45.97 -13.20 41.01
N GLY A 183 44.96 -12.82 41.80
CA GLY A 183 44.16 -11.63 41.57
C GLY A 183 43.14 -11.82 40.45
N LEU A 184 42.29 -10.82 40.24
CA LEU A 184 41.26 -10.85 39.20
C LEU A 184 41.21 -9.51 38.47
N THR A 185 41.34 -9.53 37.14
CA THR A 185 41.23 -8.34 36.30
C THR A 185 39.96 -8.38 35.46
N LEU A 186 39.01 -7.48 35.76
CA LEU A 186 37.74 -7.33 35.07
C LEU A 186 37.80 -6.14 34.12
N GLY A 187 37.71 -6.37 32.81
CA GLY A 187 37.63 -5.33 31.79
C GLY A 187 36.18 -4.99 31.47
N PHE A 188 35.79 -3.73 31.67
CA PHE A 188 34.46 -3.25 31.28
C PHE A 188 34.57 -2.40 30.03
N THR A 189 33.73 -2.68 29.05
CA THR A 189 33.66 -1.91 27.80
C THR A 189 32.23 -1.62 27.41
N SER A 190 32.05 -0.81 26.37
CA SER A 190 30.73 -0.47 25.84
C SER A 190 30.81 -0.18 24.35
N VAL A 191 29.69 -0.33 23.65
CA VAL A 191 29.57 0.02 22.23
C VAL A 191 29.92 1.49 21.99
N LYS A 192 29.34 2.38 22.80
CA LYS A 192 29.54 3.83 22.73
C LYS A 192 29.91 4.40 24.09
N ASP A 193 30.50 5.57 24.07
CA ASP A 193 30.70 6.39 25.27
C ASP A 193 29.36 6.70 25.94
N GLY A 194 29.39 6.82 27.27
CA GLY A 194 28.22 7.12 28.07
C GLY A 194 27.32 5.93 28.39
N ALA A 195 27.59 4.71 27.94
CA ALA A 195 26.77 3.54 28.31
C ALA A 195 26.66 3.32 29.84
N GLY A 196 27.55 3.94 30.61
CA GLY A 196 27.56 3.97 32.07
C GLY A 196 28.56 3.01 32.68
N VAL A 197 29.63 2.68 31.95
CA VAL A 197 30.73 1.81 32.41
C VAL A 197 31.30 2.31 33.75
N SER A 198 31.66 3.59 33.85
CA SER A 198 32.17 4.16 35.12
C SER A 198 31.19 3.99 36.27
N PHE A 199 29.89 4.20 36.03
CA PHE A 199 28.87 4.00 37.05
C PHE A 199 28.80 2.54 37.52
N VAL A 200 28.90 1.57 36.60
CA VAL A 200 28.91 0.14 36.95
C VAL A 200 30.18 -0.20 37.74
N ILE A 201 31.33 0.29 37.30
CA ILE A 201 32.62 0.10 37.98
C ILE A 201 32.56 0.66 39.40
N ASP A 202 32.10 1.89 39.59
CA ASP A 202 32.04 2.54 40.90
C ASP A 202 31.15 1.77 41.87
N ARG A 203 29.98 1.30 41.41
CA ARG A 203 29.03 0.54 42.23
C ARG A 203 29.52 -0.87 42.56
N LEU A 204 30.14 -1.54 41.59
CA LEU A 204 30.73 -2.85 41.82
C LEU A 204 31.97 -2.75 42.73
N ALA A 205 32.80 -1.71 42.57
CA ALA A 205 33.95 -1.46 43.43
C ALA A 205 33.53 -1.23 44.88
N ALA A 206 32.49 -0.41 45.09
CA ALA A 206 31.92 -0.20 46.42
C ALA A 206 31.44 -1.54 47.03
N LEU A 207 30.67 -2.34 46.28
CA LEU A 207 30.18 -3.64 46.74
C LEU A 207 31.34 -4.59 47.10
N LEU A 208 32.33 -4.73 46.21
CA LEU A 208 33.47 -5.60 46.43
C LEU A 208 34.30 -5.17 47.65
N THR A 209 34.47 -3.86 47.84
CA THR A 209 35.16 -3.29 49.01
C THR A 209 34.39 -3.55 50.30
N GLU A 210 33.05 -3.41 50.27
CA GLU A 210 32.17 -3.75 51.40
C GLU A 210 32.23 -5.24 51.77
N GLN A 211 32.43 -6.12 50.77
CA GLN A 211 32.63 -7.56 51.00
C GLN A 211 34.07 -7.91 51.42
N GLY A 212 34.95 -6.92 51.62
CA GLY A 212 36.31 -7.10 52.14
C GLY A 212 37.40 -7.30 51.08
N HIS A 213 37.09 -7.17 49.79
CA HIS A 213 38.08 -7.31 48.71
C HIS A 213 38.84 -6.00 48.50
N LYS A 214 40.13 -6.11 48.14
CA LYS A 214 40.93 -4.94 47.76
C LYS A 214 40.71 -4.62 46.28
N VAL A 215 40.08 -3.49 45.99
CA VAL A 215 39.70 -3.10 44.62
C VAL A 215 40.55 -1.94 44.10
N ARG A 216 40.94 -2.00 42.82
CA ARG A 216 41.62 -0.91 42.10
C ARG A 216 40.94 -0.65 40.76
N THR A 217 40.53 0.58 40.48
CA THR A 217 39.71 0.94 39.30
C THR A 217 40.49 1.55 38.13
N GLU A 218 41.74 1.96 38.34
CA GLU A 218 42.55 2.58 37.28
C GLU A 218 44.01 2.15 37.37
N ASN A 219 44.40 1.15 36.59
CA ASN A 219 45.80 0.92 36.27
C ASN A 219 45.97 0.03 35.03
N ARG A 220 47.03 0.26 34.24
CA ARG A 220 47.42 -0.62 33.11
C ARG A 220 48.07 -1.93 33.58
N ALA A 221 48.43 -2.00 34.86
CA ALA A 221 49.10 -3.14 35.46
C ALA A 221 48.11 -4.25 35.87
N PRO A 222 48.47 -5.54 35.67
CA PRO A 222 47.65 -6.67 36.07
C PRO A 222 47.36 -6.68 37.58
N ALA A 223 46.30 -7.40 37.97
CA ALA A 223 45.97 -7.65 39.36
C ALA A 223 47.11 -8.38 40.08
N ARG A 224 47.33 -8.02 41.35
CA ARG A 224 48.21 -8.77 42.25
C ARG A 224 47.37 -9.81 43.02
N PRO A 225 47.98 -10.88 43.56
CA PRO A 225 47.29 -11.80 44.46
C PRO A 225 46.60 -11.04 45.61
N GLY A 226 45.32 -11.35 45.85
CA GLY A 226 44.44 -10.69 46.81
C GLY A 226 43.85 -9.34 46.36
N GLU A 227 44.01 -8.96 45.08
CA GLU A 227 43.51 -7.70 44.52
C GLU A 227 42.57 -7.95 43.33
N ILE A 228 41.50 -7.17 43.25
CA ILE A 228 40.58 -7.12 42.11
C ILE A 228 40.80 -5.80 41.37
N VAL A 229 41.16 -5.88 40.09
CA VAL A 229 41.34 -4.71 39.23
C VAL A 229 40.14 -4.59 38.30
N LEU A 230 39.45 -3.45 38.34
CA LEU A 230 38.38 -3.11 37.40
C LEU A 230 38.98 -2.13 36.37
N ILE A 231 38.98 -2.48 35.09
CA ILE A 231 39.51 -1.67 34.01
C ILE A 231 38.35 -1.00 33.27
N ASN A 232 38.41 0.33 33.16
CA ASN A 232 37.47 1.10 32.34
C ASN A 232 38.00 1.23 30.90
N ALA A 233 37.37 0.53 29.98
CA ALA A 233 37.66 0.56 28.54
C ALA A 233 36.39 0.93 27.76
N ALA A 234 35.69 1.98 28.19
CA ALA A 234 34.45 2.46 27.57
C ALA A 234 34.64 2.87 26.09
N GLY A 235 33.58 2.65 25.30
CA GLY A 235 33.47 3.15 23.93
C GLY A 235 34.42 2.45 22.95
N VAL A 236 34.36 1.12 22.83
CA VAL A 236 35.29 0.37 21.97
C VAL A 236 35.14 0.68 20.48
N SER A 237 33.98 1.16 20.04
CA SER A 237 33.80 1.63 18.65
C SER A 237 34.49 2.97 18.37
N THR A 238 34.72 3.80 19.39
CA THR A 238 35.31 5.15 19.25
C THR A 238 36.75 5.23 19.78
N ASN A 239 37.10 4.42 20.78
CA ASN A 239 38.36 4.48 21.51
C ASN A 239 39.22 3.22 21.25
N GLN A 240 40.27 3.36 20.42
CA GLN A 240 41.20 2.27 20.14
C GLN A 240 42.02 1.84 21.37
N GLU A 241 42.25 2.74 22.35
CA GLU A 241 42.95 2.37 23.59
C GLU A 241 42.15 1.36 24.42
N ALA A 242 40.82 1.28 24.23
CA ALA A 242 39.98 0.30 24.90
C ALA A 242 40.47 -1.14 24.65
N PHE A 243 40.86 -1.47 23.42
CA PHE A 243 41.39 -2.80 23.10
C PHE A 243 42.73 -3.08 23.80
N VAL A 244 43.58 -2.07 23.94
CA VAL A 244 44.88 -2.21 24.61
C VAL A 244 44.68 -2.47 26.11
N LEU A 245 43.72 -1.77 26.71
CA LEU A 245 43.37 -1.93 28.12
C LEU A 245 42.73 -3.30 28.41
N LEU A 246 41.87 -3.79 27.51
CA LEU A 246 41.21 -5.09 27.63
C LEU A 246 42.14 -6.29 27.45
N ARG A 247 43.32 -6.12 26.83
CA ARG A 247 44.27 -7.22 26.59
C ARG A 247 44.70 -7.96 27.86
N ASN A 248 44.78 -7.25 28.97
CA ASN A 248 45.21 -7.82 30.25
C ASN A 248 44.01 -8.23 31.14
N ALA A 249 42.78 -8.21 30.61
CA ALA A 249 41.60 -8.58 31.37
C ALA A 249 41.40 -10.11 31.39
N ASP A 250 41.17 -10.66 32.57
CA ASP A 250 40.78 -12.06 32.75
C ASP A 250 39.33 -12.29 32.28
N LEU A 251 38.48 -11.29 32.50
CA LEU A 251 37.07 -11.30 32.12
C LEU A 251 36.71 -10.01 31.40
N ILE A 252 36.00 -10.11 30.27
CA ILE A 252 35.56 -8.95 29.49
C ILE A 252 34.04 -8.84 29.57
N LEU A 253 33.57 -7.71 30.10
CA LEU A 253 32.16 -7.39 30.31
C LEU A 253 31.73 -6.23 29.42
N LEU A 254 30.70 -6.48 28.61
CA LEU A 254 30.13 -5.48 27.74
C LEU A 254 28.92 -4.81 28.40
N VAL A 255 29.03 -3.51 28.67
CA VAL A 255 27.95 -2.68 29.18
C VAL A 255 27.15 -2.10 28.01
N VAL A 256 25.87 -2.48 27.95
CA VAL A 256 24.92 -2.07 26.92
C VAL A 256 23.91 -1.12 27.53
N ARG A 257 23.70 0.04 26.91
CA ARG A 257 22.70 1.00 27.38
C ARG A 257 21.35 0.69 26.75
N ALA A 258 20.35 0.40 27.59
CA ALA A 258 18.99 0.15 27.12
C ALA A 258 18.43 1.36 26.37
N LYS A 259 17.65 1.10 25.31
CA LYS A 259 17.00 2.11 24.44
C LYS A 259 17.95 3.04 23.66
N ASP A 260 19.26 2.85 23.73
CA ASP A 260 20.24 3.69 23.02
C ASP A 260 21.14 2.85 22.10
N THR A 261 21.54 1.66 22.57
CA THR A 261 22.26 0.69 21.74
C THR A 261 21.30 -0.06 20.83
N THR A 262 21.64 -0.17 19.54
CA THR A 262 20.87 -0.94 18.55
C THR A 262 21.45 -2.34 18.34
N VAL A 263 20.62 -3.25 17.82
CA VAL A 263 21.02 -4.64 17.50
C VAL A 263 22.25 -4.69 16.59
N PRO A 264 22.33 -3.98 15.44
CA PRO A 264 23.50 -4.06 14.55
C PRO A 264 24.78 -3.55 15.22
N MET A 265 24.67 -2.48 16.00
CA MET A 265 25.82 -1.92 16.71
C MET A 265 26.38 -2.88 17.77
N LEU A 266 25.49 -3.59 18.46
CA LEU A 266 25.87 -4.60 19.44
C LEU A 266 26.52 -5.80 18.74
N GLU A 267 25.96 -6.25 17.62
CA GLU A 267 26.48 -7.33 16.78
C GLU A 267 27.91 -7.04 16.31
N ASP A 268 28.12 -5.87 15.68
CA ASP A 268 29.43 -5.44 15.20
C ASP A 268 30.45 -5.37 16.35
N THR A 269 30.03 -4.87 17.51
CA THR A 269 30.91 -4.75 18.68
C THR A 269 31.29 -6.12 19.24
N LEU A 270 30.33 -7.02 19.39
CA LEU A 270 30.59 -8.39 19.85
C LEU A 270 31.47 -9.14 18.85
N HIS A 271 31.24 -8.97 17.55
CA HIS A 271 32.07 -9.56 16.50
C HIS A 271 33.53 -9.07 16.60
N ASN A 272 33.73 -7.76 16.77
CA ASN A 272 35.06 -7.17 16.91
C ASN A 272 35.78 -7.62 18.19
N LEU A 273 35.07 -7.64 19.32
CA LEU A 273 35.62 -8.11 20.60
C LEU A 273 35.95 -9.61 20.55
N ASN A 274 35.08 -10.43 19.98
CA ASN A 274 35.30 -11.86 19.85
C ASN A 274 36.45 -12.18 18.87
N THR A 275 36.61 -11.37 17.81
CA THR A 275 37.76 -11.51 16.90
C THR A 275 39.07 -11.14 17.60
N ALA A 276 39.08 -10.10 18.43
CA ALA A 276 40.28 -9.63 19.12
C ALA A 276 40.69 -10.51 20.32
N PHE A 277 39.72 -10.94 21.13
CA PHE A 277 39.99 -11.60 22.42
C PHE A 277 39.50 -13.06 22.48
N LYS A 278 38.78 -13.54 21.46
CA LYS A 278 38.14 -14.87 21.40
C LYS A 278 37.14 -15.18 22.51
N LYS A 279 36.76 -14.16 23.30
CA LYS A 279 35.78 -14.26 24.36
C LYS A 279 35.16 -12.91 24.69
N VAL A 280 33.89 -12.95 25.06
CA VAL A 280 33.18 -11.92 25.80
C VAL A 280 32.40 -12.67 26.88
N ASP A 281 32.76 -12.47 28.14
CA ASP A 281 32.31 -13.34 29.23
C ASP A 281 30.88 -13.01 29.68
N GLY A 282 30.43 -11.77 29.46
CA GLY A 282 29.07 -11.37 29.81
C GLY A 282 28.65 -9.99 29.32
N VAL A 283 27.33 -9.81 29.26
CA VAL A 283 26.69 -8.52 28.96
C VAL A 283 26.00 -7.99 30.21
N ILE A 284 26.18 -6.70 30.48
CA ILE A 284 25.49 -5.94 31.54
C ILE A 284 24.60 -4.91 30.87
N ILE A 285 23.30 -4.98 31.10
CA ILE A 285 22.36 -4.00 30.54
C ILE A 285 22.14 -2.90 31.55
N ASN A 286 22.44 -1.67 31.18
CA ASN A 286 22.33 -0.51 32.05
C ASN A 286 21.15 0.41 31.65
N ARG A 287 20.64 1.17 32.62
CA ARG A 287 19.50 2.09 32.48
C ARG A 287 18.22 1.43 31.98
N ARG A 288 17.96 0.20 32.42
CA ARG A 288 16.68 -0.46 32.11
C ARG A 288 15.53 0.32 32.75
N ARG A 289 14.60 0.80 31.93
CA ARG A 289 13.35 1.40 32.39
C ARG A 289 12.27 0.32 32.40
N PHE A 290 11.66 0.06 33.56
CA PHE A 290 10.46 -0.76 33.63
C PHE A 290 9.30 0.01 32.97
N GLU A 291 8.74 -0.54 31.90
CA GLU A 291 7.75 0.16 31.07
C GLU A 291 6.36 0.20 31.68
N VAL A 292 6.08 -0.63 32.70
CA VAL A 292 4.78 -0.68 33.34
C VAL A 292 4.79 0.20 34.59
N PRO A 293 3.97 1.28 34.65
CA PRO A 293 3.80 2.07 35.86
C PRO A 293 3.33 1.16 37.01
N GLU A 294 3.86 1.34 38.22
CA GLU A 294 3.48 0.52 39.37
C GLU A 294 1.97 0.54 39.64
N ASN A 295 1.30 1.64 39.34
CA ASN A 295 -0.15 1.78 39.47
C ASN A 295 -0.91 0.80 38.57
N VAL A 296 -0.39 0.55 37.36
CA VAL A 296 -0.95 -0.41 36.40
C VAL A 296 -0.69 -1.84 36.87
N LEU A 297 0.51 -2.14 37.39
CA LEU A 297 0.81 -3.44 37.99
C LEU A 297 -0.06 -3.73 39.23
N LYS A 298 -0.26 -2.74 40.11
CA LYS A 298 -1.12 -2.86 41.28
C LYS A 298 -2.58 -3.05 40.88
N PHE A 299 -3.05 -2.34 39.84
CA PHE A 299 -4.40 -2.51 39.29
C PHE A 299 -4.59 -3.90 38.66
N LEU A 300 -3.65 -4.38 37.85
CA LEU A 300 -3.69 -5.71 37.24
C LEU A 300 -3.63 -6.82 38.29
N LYS A 301 -2.76 -6.72 39.31
CA LYS A 301 -2.74 -7.67 40.44
C LYS A 301 -4.05 -7.68 41.21
N ARG A 302 -4.71 -6.52 41.37
CA ARG A 302 -6.00 -6.40 42.05
C ARG A 302 -7.15 -7.02 41.27
N ILE A 303 -7.08 -7.04 39.94
CA ILE A 303 -8.05 -7.69 39.06
C ILE A 303 -7.80 -9.20 38.99
N GLY A 304 -6.54 -9.63 38.84
CA GLY A 304 -6.17 -11.05 38.79
C GLY A 304 -6.39 -11.81 40.10
N SER A 305 -6.38 -11.12 41.25
CA SER A 305 -6.69 -11.69 42.57
C SER A 305 -8.20 -11.90 42.83
N ARG A 306 -9.07 -11.47 41.91
CA ARG A 306 -10.54 -11.60 42.03
C ARG A 306 -11.16 -12.60 41.04
N GLY A 307 -10.35 -13.34 40.30
CA GLY A 307 -10.75 -14.45 39.43
C GLY A 307 -10.45 -15.79 40.05
#